data_AF-A0A358XS04-F1
#
_entry.id   AF-A0A358XS04-F1
#
_cell.length_a   1.000
_cell.length_b   1.000
_cell.length_c   1.000
_cell.angle_alpha   90.00
_cell.angle_beta   90.00
_cell.angle_gamma   90.00
#
_symmetry.space_group_name_H-M   'P 1'
#
loop_
_entity.id
_entity.type
_entity.pdbx_description
1 polymer ?
#
loop_
_entity_poly.entity_id
_entity_poly.type
_entity_poly.pdbx_seq_one_letter_code
_entity_poly.pdbx_strand_id
1 'polypeptide(L)'
;AGTQTFTVDQYGGLVYVIYTADNYTTTGEIELSFDNGFIPVPYFQKGITSHEQWVATLDSLKSTVPDVVFSSDHTIMVAKIADALLYRDEDQQLIVNILDSIIDFS
;
A
#
# COMPACT_ATOMS: atom_id res chain seq x y z
N ALA A 1 22.22 -9.86 -6.60
CA ALA A 1 20.92 -10.55 -6.75
C ALA A 1 20.96 -11.86 -5.96
N GLY A 2 19.85 -12.28 -5.40
CA GLY A 2 19.73 -13.52 -4.62
C GLY A 2 18.32 -13.68 -4.05
N THR A 3 17.99 -14.90 -3.64
CA THR A 3 16.70 -15.21 -2.99
C THR A 3 16.85 -15.05 -1.49
N GLN A 4 15.96 -14.26 -0.89
CA GLN A 4 15.88 -14.10 0.56
C GLN A 4 14.59 -14.74 1.06
N THR A 5 14.65 -15.38 2.23
CA THR A 5 13.50 -16.00 2.89
C THR A 5 13.33 -15.44 4.29
N PHE A 6 12.08 -15.22 4.68
CA PHE A 6 11.72 -14.85 6.04
C PHE A 6 10.61 -15.76 6.57
N THR A 7 10.63 -15.96 7.88
CA THR A 7 9.61 -16.70 8.61
C THR A 7 8.81 -15.70 9.44
N VAL A 8 7.49 -15.72 9.27
CA VAL A 8 6.55 -14.94 10.06
C VAL A 8 5.76 -15.86 10.97
N ASP A 9 5.18 -15.32 12.03
CA ASP A 9 4.25 -16.07 12.86
C ASP A 9 2.88 -16.22 12.18
N GLN A 10 1.92 -16.79 12.92
CA GLN A 10 0.57 -17.03 12.43
C GLN A 10 -0.22 -15.76 12.05
N TYR A 11 0.22 -14.58 12.47
CA TYR A 11 -0.43 -13.30 12.18
C TYR A 11 0.09 -12.65 10.90
N GLY A 12 1.31 -13.01 10.47
CA GLY A 12 1.93 -12.42 9.28
C GLY A 12 2.19 -10.92 9.44
N GLY A 13 2.10 -10.17 8.35
CA GLY A 13 2.23 -8.71 8.36
C GLY A 13 2.39 -8.10 6.98
N LEU A 14 2.33 -6.77 6.92
CA LEU A 14 2.64 -6.01 5.71
C LEU A 14 4.15 -6.02 5.45
N VAL A 15 4.52 -6.29 4.19
CA VAL A 15 5.92 -6.26 3.75
C VAL A 15 6.20 -4.94 3.07
N TYR A 16 7.25 -4.25 3.53
CA TYR A 16 7.72 -3.01 2.95
C TYR A 16 9.13 -3.18 2.39
N VAL A 17 9.39 -2.55 1.25
CA VAL A 17 10.73 -2.43 0.69
C VAL A 17 11.29 -1.09 1.10
N ILE A 18 12.31 -1.10 1.94
CA ILE A 18 13.06 0.12 2.29
C ILE A 18 14.26 0.19 1.37
N TYR A 19 14.19 1.08 0.40
CA TYR A 19 15.30 1.38 -0.50
C TYR A 19 15.93 2.72 -0.12
N THR A 20 17.17 2.67 0.36
CA THR A 20 17.95 3.85 0.73
C THR A 20 19.22 3.90 -0.11
N ALA A 21 19.57 5.08 -0.59
CA ALA A 21 20.85 5.34 -1.23
C ALA A 21 21.59 6.42 -0.42
N ASP A 22 22.88 6.19 -0.14
CA ASP A 22 23.73 7.18 0.53
C ASP A 22 23.91 8.47 -0.32
N ASN A 23 23.63 8.36 -1.61
CA ASN A 23 23.66 9.45 -2.57
C ASN A 23 22.43 9.38 -3.49
N TYR A 24 21.55 10.38 -3.38
CA TYR A 24 20.33 10.51 -4.18
C TYR A 24 20.58 10.72 -5.69
N THR A 25 21.84 10.90 -6.12
CA THR A 25 22.22 10.99 -7.54
C THR A 25 22.62 9.65 -8.15
N THR A 26 22.72 8.59 -7.34
CA THR A 26 23.00 7.25 -7.85
C THR A 26 21.79 6.75 -8.64
N THR A 27 21.97 6.66 -9.96
CA THR A 27 20.96 6.11 -10.86
C THR A 27 21.01 4.58 -10.84
N GLY A 28 19.84 3.95 -10.79
CA GLY A 28 19.72 2.49 -10.80
C GLY A 28 18.29 2.06 -10.54
N GLU A 29 17.90 0.95 -11.15
CA GLU A 29 16.63 0.28 -10.90
C GLU A 29 16.92 -1.05 -10.20
N ILE A 30 16.03 -1.45 -9.30
CA ILE A 30 16.08 -2.76 -8.66
C ILE A 30 14.78 -3.47 -9.02
N GLU A 31 14.91 -4.68 -9.55
CA GLU A 31 13.79 -5.58 -9.75
C GLU A 31 13.65 -6.51 -8.54
N LEU A 32 12.43 -6.63 -8.03
CA LEU A 32 12.06 -7.51 -6.93
C LEU A 32 10.91 -8.39 -7.39
N SER A 33 10.97 -9.68 -7.02
CA SER A 33 9.89 -10.63 -7.21
C SER A 33 9.51 -11.25 -5.86
N PHE A 34 8.21 -11.40 -5.64
CA PHE A 34 7.65 -12.02 -4.44
C PHE A 34 7.16 -13.42 -4.79
N ASP A 35 7.82 -14.43 -4.21
CA ASP A 35 7.51 -15.85 -4.45
C ASP A 35 6.41 -16.34 -3.48
N ASN A 36 6.45 -17.63 -3.12
CA ASN A 36 5.45 -18.25 -2.24
C ASN A 36 5.38 -17.57 -0.86
N GLY A 37 4.14 -17.43 -0.37
CA GLY A 37 3.85 -16.91 0.98
C GLY A 37 3.44 -15.43 1.00
N PHE A 38 3.58 -14.72 -0.11
CA PHE A 38 3.13 -13.34 -0.25
C PHE A 38 1.75 -13.29 -0.87
N ILE A 39 0.89 -12.45 -0.28
CA ILE A 39 -0.46 -12.19 -0.77
C ILE A 39 -0.62 -10.68 -1.00
N PRO A 40 -1.25 -10.26 -2.10
CA PRO A 40 -1.51 -8.84 -2.33
C PRO A 40 -2.49 -8.30 -1.28
N VAL A 41 -2.33 -7.01 -0.96
CA VAL A 41 -3.26 -6.24 -0.13
C VAL A 41 -3.94 -5.17 -0.99
N PRO A 42 -5.19 -4.75 -0.66
CA PRO A 42 -5.77 -3.59 -1.31
C PRO A 42 -4.89 -2.36 -1.10
N TYR A 43 -4.47 -1.77 -2.22
CA TYR A 43 -3.54 -0.64 -2.26
C TYR A 43 -4.13 0.47 -3.13
N PHE A 44 -4.44 1.60 -2.51
CA PHE A 44 -4.88 2.80 -3.20
C PHE A 44 -3.72 3.78 -3.33
N GLN A 45 -3.35 4.14 -4.55
CA GLN A 45 -2.29 5.09 -4.83
C GLN A 45 -2.86 6.37 -5.44
N LYS A 46 -2.53 7.50 -4.81
CA LYS A 46 -2.90 8.85 -5.26
C LYS A 46 -2.60 9.04 -6.74
N GLY A 47 -3.61 9.44 -7.51
CA GLY A 47 -3.48 9.74 -8.94
C GLY A 47 -3.28 8.53 -9.85
N ILE A 48 -3.20 7.31 -9.31
CA ILE A 48 -3.00 6.07 -10.08
C ILE A 48 -4.20 5.14 -9.95
N THR A 49 -4.64 4.86 -8.72
CA THR A 49 -5.78 3.97 -8.49
C THR A 49 -7.09 4.73 -8.70
N SER A 50 -7.88 4.30 -9.68
CA SER A 50 -9.26 4.78 -9.85
C SER A 50 -10.19 4.21 -8.78
N HIS A 51 -11.34 4.87 -8.59
CA HIS A 51 -12.36 4.41 -7.66
C HIS A 51 -12.90 3.02 -8.03
N GLU A 52 -13.12 2.75 -9.31
CA GLU A 52 -13.60 1.44 -9.78
C GLU A 52 -12.57 0.33 -9.50
N GLN A 53 -11.28 0.61 -9.73
CA GLN A 53 -10.20 -0.32 -9.39
C GLN A 53 -10.11 -0.56 -7.89
N TRP A 54 -10.29 0.48 -7.08
CA TRP A 54 -10.31 0.37 -5.63
C TRP A 54 -11.41 -0.57 -5.16
N VAL A 55 -12.65 -0.32 -5.59
CA VAL A 55 -13.81 -1.14 -5.24
C VAL A 55 -13.62 -2.59 -5.70
N ALA A 56 -13.16 -2.80 -6.94
CA ALA A 56 -12.89 -4.14 -7.47
C ALA A 56 -11.82 -4.89 -6.66
N THR A 57 -10.77 -4.17 -6.22
CA THR A 57 -9.70 -4.75 -5.40
C THR A 57 -10.21 -5.13 -4.01
N LEU A 58 -11.00 -4.26 -3.37
CA LEU A 58 -11.65 -4.57 -2.11
C LEU A 58 -12.54 -5.81 -2.22
N ASP A 59 -13.36 -5.89 -3.27
CA ASP A 59 -14.24 -7.03 -3.48
C ASP A 59 -13.47 -8.35 -3.73
N SER A 60 -12.31 -8.29 -4.36
CA SER A 60 -11.46 -9.45 -4.59
C SER A 60 -10.70 -9.93 -3.34
N LEU A 61 -10.37 -9.03 -2.41
CA LEU A 61 -9.43 -9.32 -1.31
C LEU A 61 -10.06 -9.25 0.09
N LYS A 62 -11.33 -8.86 0.21
CA LYS A 62 -12.07 -8.69 1.49
C LYS A 62 -12.06 -9.87 2.46
N SER A 63 -11.75 -11.08 1.99
CA SER A 63 -11.70 -12.29 2.82
C SER A 63 -10.31 -12.90 2.92
N THR A 64 -9.30 -12.23 2.37
CA THR A 64 -7.93 -12.76 2.26
C THR A 64 -6.98 -12.06 3.22
N VAL A 65 -7.15 -10.75 3.43
CA VAL A 65 -6.25 -9.91 4.22
C VAL A 65 -7.04 -9.02 5.19
N PRO A 66 -6.47 -8.67 6.36
CA PRO A 66 -7.16 -7.85 7.35
C PRO A 66 -7.01 -6.34 7.12
N ASP A 67 -6.02 -5.93 6.34
CA ASP A 67 -5.60 -4.52 6.20
C ASP A 67 -5.65 -4.04 4.75
N VAL A 68 -5.74 -2.73 4.61
CA VAL A 68 -5.60 -1.99 3.34
C VAL A 68 -4.58 -0.88 3.52
N VAL A 69 -4.03 -0.40 2.41
CA VAL A 69 -3.02 0.66 2.40
C VAL A 69 -3.42 1.76 1.43
N PHE A 70 -3.30 3.00 1.88
CA PHE A 70 -3.39 4.19 1.04
C PHE A 70 -2.00 4.84 0.97
N SER A 71 -1.60 5.23 -0.23
CA SER A 71 -0.34 5.91 -0.47
C SER A 71 -0.60 7.24 -1.17
N SER A 72 -0.04 8.29 -0.60
CA SER A 72 -0.03 9.63 -1.14
C SER A 72 1.42 10.08 -1.41
N ASP A 73 1.63 11.36 -1.71
CA ASP A 73 2.98 11.87 -1.99
C ASP A 73 3.83 11.92 -0.71
N HIS A 74 3.21 12.21 0.44
CA HIS A 74 3.90 12.38 1.72
C HIS A 74 3.43 11.43 2.82
N THR A 75 2.42 10.58 2.56
CA THR A 75 1.83 9.71 3.59
C THR A 75 1.62 8.29 3.11
N ILE A 76 1.75 7.36 4.05
CA ILE A 76 1.26 5.99 3.94
C ILE A 76 0.30 5.78 5.11
N MET A 77 -0.95 5.43 4.82
CA MET A 77 -1.98 5.14 5.82
C MET A 77 -2.37 3.67 5.72
N VAL A 78 -2.35 2.98 6.86
CA VAL A 78 -2.84 1.60 7.00
C VAL A 78 -4.17 1.64 7.74
N ALA A 79 -5.17 0.95 7.20
CA ALA A 79 -6.50 0.85 7.81
C ALA A 79 -7.01 -0.59 7.76
N LYS A 80 -8.02 -0.90 8.57
CA LYS A 80 -8.68 -2.20 8.53
C LYS A 80 -9.50 -2.33 7.26
N ILE A 81 -9.54 -3.52 6.67
CA ILE A 81 -10.37 -3.81 5.51
C ILE A 81 -11.87 -3.62 5.80
N ALA A 82 -12.30 -3.86 7.04
CA ALA A 82 -13.68 -3.62 7.46
C ALA A 82 -14.08 -2.13 7.34
N ASP A 83 -13.19 -1.22 7.73
CA ASP A 83 -13.44 0.21 7.64
C ASP A 83 -13.38 0.67 6.17
N ALA A 84 -12.43 0.13 5.41
CA ALA A 84 -12.33 0.37 3.97
C ALA A 84 -13.58 -0.06 3.20
N LEU A 85 -14.17 -1.19 3.58
CA LEU A 85 -15.44 -1.69 3.01
C LEU A 85 -16.63 -0.83 3.41
N LEU A 86 -16.64 -0.30 4.64
CA LEU A 86 -17.69 0.61 5.12
C LEU A 86 -17.71 1.92 4.35
N TYR A 87 -16.53 2.46 4.01
CA TYR A 87 -16.36 3.74 3.31
C TYR A 87 -15.92 3.56 1.84
N ARG A 88 -16.20 2.40 1.24
CA ARG A 88 -15.73 2.05 -0.10
C ARG A 88 -16.21 3.00 -1.20
N ASP A 89 -17.38 3.60 -1.01
CA ASP A 89 -18.04 4.47 -1.99
C ASP A 89 -17.69 5.96 -1.77
N GLU A 90 -16.87 6.29 -0.77
CA GLU A 90 -16.35 7.65 -0.55
C GLU A 90 -15.29 8.02 -1.60
N ASP A 91 -14.88 9.29 -1.63
CA ASP A 91 -13.79 9.75 -2.49
C ASP A 91 -12.42 9.48 -1.84
N GLN A 92 -11.82 8.33 -2.16
CA GLN A 92 -10.48 7.98 -1.66
C GLN A 92 -9.39 8.93 -2.17
N GLN A 93 -9.58 9.56 -3.34
CA GLN A 93 -8.65 10.54 -3.87
C GLN A 93 -8.67 11.82 -3.03
N LEU A 94 -9.85 12.27 -2.58
CA LEU A 94 -9.98 13.38 -1.64
C LEU A 94 -9.31 13.08 -0.30
N ILE A 95 -9.44 11.86 0.22
CA ILE A 95 -8.80 11.46 1.50
C ILE A 95 -7.28 11.63 1.43
N VAL A 96 -6.63 11.06 0.41
CA VAL A 96 -5.16 11.17 0.27
C VAL A 96 -4.70 12.61 -0.01
N ASN A 97 -5.51 13.41 -0.69
CA ASN A 97 -5.22 14.84 -0.90
C ASN A 97 -5.26 15.63 0.42
N ILE A 98 -6.22 15.32 1.29
CA ILE A 98 -6.33 15.95 2.61
C ILE A 98 -5.15 15.56 3.49
N LEU A 99 -4.75 14.28 3.48
CA LEU A 99 -3.60 13.80 4.24
C LEU A 99 -2.32 14.55 3.87
N ASP A 100 -2.03 14.69 2.56
CA ASP A 100 -0.88 15.48 2.11
C ASP A 100 -1.00 16.94 2.54
N SER A 101 -2.18 17.56 2.39
CA SER A 101 -2.40 18.96 2.76
C SER A 101 -2.16 19.23 4.26
N ILE A 102 -2.46 18.26 5.13
CA ILE A 102 -2.21 18.36 6.58
C ILE A 102 -0.71 18.28 6.87
N ILE A 103 0.01 17.39 6.20
CA ILE A 103 1.46 17.22 6.40
C ILE A 103 2.26 18.39 5.81
N ASP A 104 1.80 18.94 4.70
CA ASP A 104 2.41 20.09 4.03
C ASP A 104 2.10 21.42 4.74
N PHE A 105 1.20 21.43 5.73
CA PHE A 105 0.87 22.60 6.51
C PHE A 105 2.05 22.97 7.42
N SER A 106 2.94 23.83 6.91
CA SER A 106 4.07 24.44 7.61
C SER A 106 3.80 25.90 7.99
#